data_AF-A0A1X0XWF7-F1
#
_entry.id   AF-A0A1X0XWF7-F1
#
_cell.length_a   1.000
_cell.length_b   1.000
_cell.length_c   1.000
_cell.angle_alpha   90.00
_cell.angle_beta   90.00
_cell.angle_gamma   90.00
#
_symmetry.space_group_name_H-M   'P 1'
#
loop_
_entity.id
_entity.type
_entity.pdbx_description
1 polymer ?
#
loop_
_entity_poly.entity_id
_entity_poly.type
_entity_poly.pdbx_seq_one_letter_code
_entity_poly.pdbx_strand_id
1 'polypeptide(L)'
;MTSTAHRLTGIAALATLTDLGLSSIAAGVLARRRPVVRLLEATQADSRAATRMRRLRAQYGRGPVELVIPGRRILVILDPEDVGRVLDHAPDPFHPANLEKRKALEWFQPRGVLISRGPIRQQRRELNEAALDSGAELHRLAGEFAGTIAAETDDLVAAAAQSGRLTSYEFMAGWWRLVRRLTFGDAARDDQRITDELLRLRKAGNWSFLSLPHYRRRAQFFTHLYGYVENPQPGTLASVVAQLPASGAVDPVGQIPHWVFAFDAAGMALCRALALLSTHPEQLARALDDAADPGAPQLRPYLRASVLESVRLWPTTPTILRDTTEDTEWRGGADRFTVAAGAGVMIVVPAFHRDDQVLPFAHQFAPEIWLDGTAQNHRQLVPFSAGPAECPGRNLVLFVTSTVMANLLGRLRLTLSSTPRLSPEQPLPLTLNQLTLEWNVKPATALPVGP
;
A
#
# COMPACT_ATOMS: atom_id res chain seq x y z
N MET A 1 28.68 9.85 30.43
CA MET A 1 27.34 9.40 30.87
C MET A 1 26.54 9.12 29.62
N THR A 2 26.28 7.86 29.31
CA THR A 2 25.42 7.47 28.17
C THR A 2 24.00 7.91 28.48
N SER A 3 23.47 8.85 27.70
CA SER A 3 22.06 9.21 27.77
C SER A 3 21.24 7.94 27.55
N THR A 4 20.32 7.61 28.46
CA THR A 4 19.42 6.48 28.23
C THR A 4 18.38 6.89 27.20
N ALA A 5 18.11 6.01 26.21
CA ALA A 5 16.98 6.15 25.31
C ALA A 5 15.73 6.63 26.05
N HIS A 6 14.95 7.55 25.48
CA HIS A 6 13.68 7.96 26.06
C HIS A 6 12.79 6.72 26.23
N ARG A 7 12.51 6.32 27.48
CA ARG A 7 11.83 5.07 27.80
C ARG A 7 10.46 5.30 28.42
N LEU A 8 9.48 4.54 27.93
CA LEU A 8 8.17 4.38 28.55
C LEU A 8 8.02 2.93 29.00
N THR A 9 7.49 2.72 30.21
CA THR A 9 7.27 1.40 30.79
C THR A 9 5.82 1.26 31.29
N GLY A 10 5.41 0.03 31.59
CA GLY A 10 4.13 -0.26 32.25
C GLY A 10 2.90 0.25 31.48
N ILE A 11 1.96 0.87 32.20
CA ILE A 11 0.69 1.35 31.65
C ILE A 11 0.90 2.42 30.57
N ALA A 12 1.87 3.31 30.75
CA ALA A 12 2.14 4.38 29.79
C ALA A 12 2.64 3.83 28.43
N ALA A 13 3.48 2.79 28.47
CA ALA A 13 3.94 2.10 27.27
C ALA A 13 2.79 1.39 26.54
N LEU A 14 1.95 0.66 27.29
CA LEU A 14 0.79 -0.03 26.74
C LEU A 14 -0.22 0.94 26.12
N ALA A 15 -0.58 2.01 26.84
CA ALA A 15 -1.50 3.03 26.33
C ALA A 15 -0.97 3.71 25.06
N THR A 16 0.33 4.00 25.01
CA THR A 16 0.98 4.55 23.81
C THR A 16 0.90 3.57 22.64
N LEU A 17 1.23 2.29 22.85
CA LEU A 17 1.13 1.28 21.80
C LEU A 17 -0.31 1.11 21.31
N THR A 18 -1.29 1.15 22.22
CA THR A 18 -2.71 1.11 21.86
C THR A 18 -3.10 2.29 20.99
N ASP A 19 -2.75 3.52 21.35
CA ASP A 19 -3.09 4.71 20.55
C ASP A 19 -2.46 4.68 19.16
N LEU A 20 -1.26 4.13 19.02
CA LEU A 20 -0.53 4.07 17.75
C LEU A 20 -0.97 2.89 16.86
N GLY A 21 -1.38 1.76 17.43
CA GLY A 21 -1.65 0.52 16.70
C GLY A 21 -3.12 0.12 16.58
N LEU A 22 -3.99 0.55 17.49
CA LEU A 22 -5.34 0.01 17.64
C LEU A 22 -6.18 0.17 16.37
N SER A 23 -6.20 1.35 15.76
CA SER A 23 -7.00 1.63 14.55
C SER A 23 -6.62 0.68 13.40
N SER A 24 -5.31 0.49 13.18
CA SER A 24 -4.78 -0.39 12.14
C SER A 24 -5.12 -1.87 12.40
N ILE A 25 -4.91 -2.33 13.64
CA ILE A 25 -5.18 -3.72 14.06
C ILE A 25 -6.68 -4.04 14.01
N ALA A 26 -7.52 -3.12 14.51
CA ALA A 26 -8.97 -3.24 14.53
C ALA A 26 -9.55 -3.25 13.10
N ALA A 27 -9.07 -2.36 12.23
CA ALA A 27 -9.41 -2.39 10.81
C ALA A 27 -9.03 -3.71 10.13
N GLY A 28 -8.00 -4.40 10.61
CA GLY A 28 -7.40 -5.58 10.00
C GLY A 28 -6.28 -5.17 9.05
N VAL A 29 -5.05 -5.59 9.37
CA VAL A 29 -3.83 -5.16 8.68
C VAL A 29 -3.69 -5.82 7.31
N LEU A 30 -4.05 -7.10 7.21
CA LEU A 30 -3.97 -7.88 5.98
C LEU A 30 -5.28 -7.93 5.21
N ALA A 31 -6.43 -7.84 5.88
CA ALA A 31 -7.75 -7.81 5.23
C ALA A 31 -8.70 -6.92 6.03
N ARG A 32 -9.29 -5.92 5.38
CA ARG A 32 -10.11 -4.91 6.06
C ARG A 32 -11.46 -5.45 6.53
N ARG A 33 -11.86 -5.11 7.76
CA ARG A 33 -13.15 -5.44 8.38
C ARG A 33 -14.15 -4.31 8.13
N ARG A 34 -15.04 -4.47 7.15
CA ARG A 34 -16.01 -3.44 6.72
C ARG A 34 -16.72 -2.68 7.85
N PRO A 35 -17.36 -3.33 8.84
CA PRO A 35 -18.06 -2.61 9.90
C PRO A 35 -17.12 -1.78 10.79
N VAL A 36 -15.89 -2.27 10.98
CA VAL A 36 -14.88 -1.55 11.79
C VAL A 36 -14.37 -0.32 11.05
N VAL A 37 -14.10 -0.42 9.74
CA VAL A 37 -13.62 0.74 8.96
C VAL A 37 -14.64 1.88 8.98
N ARG A 38 -15.94 1.57 8.90
CA ARG A 38 -17.01 2.58 9.05
C ARG A 38 -16.96 3.28 10.40
N LEU A 39 -16.78 2.52 11.49
CA LEU A 39 -16.65 3.09 12.84
C LEU A 39 -15.39 3.97 12.97
N LEU A 40 -14.27 3.54 12.38
CA LEU A 40 -13.01 4.30 12.44
C LEU A 40 -13.12 5.62 11.69
N GLU A 41 -13.80 5.66 10.54
CA GLU A 41 -14.10 6.90 9.83
C GLU A 41 -15.03 7.81 10.64
N ALA A 42 -16.13 7.28 11.18
CA ALA A 42 -17.07 8.05 11.98
C ALA A 42 -16.43 8.69 13.22
N THR A 43 -15.39 8.06 13.76
CA THR A 43 -14.65 8.54 14.95
C THR A 43 -13.33 9.24 14.61
N GLN A 44 -12.99 9.37 13.33
CA GLN A 44 -11.69 9.88 12.85
C GLN A 44 -10.51 9.28 13.63
N ALA A 45 -10.50 7.96 13.78
CA ALA A 45 -9.67 7.25 14.73
C ALA A 45 -8.16 7.41 14.51
N ASP A 46 -7.73 7.75 13.29
CA ASP A 46 -6.30 8.00 12.98
C ASP A 46 -5.78 9.31 13.63
N SER A 47 -6.67 10.21 14.04
CA SER A 47 -6.33 11.42 14.82
C SER A 47 -5.66 11.10 16.16
N ARG A 48 -5.99 9.94 16.76
CA ARG A 48 -5.39 9.48 18.02
C ARG A 48 -3.91 9.19 17.85
N ALA A 49 -3.53 8.48 16.79
CA ALA A 49 -2.14 8.17 16.49
C ALA A 49 -1.34 9.45 16.22
N ALA A 50 -1.86 10.36 15.39
CA ALA A 50 -1.21 11.65 15.12
C ALA A 50 -1.02 12.49 16.40
N THR A 51 -2.06 12.58 17.24
CA THR A 51 -1.99 13.30 18.51
C THR A 51 -1.00 12.67 19.48
N ARG A 52 -0.97 11.33 19.59
CA ARG A 52 0.00 10.62 20.42
C ARG A 52 1.43 10.87 19.95
N MET A 53 1.67 10.85 18.64
CA MET A 53 2.97 11.15 18.04
C MET A 53 3.44 12.58 18.33
N ARG A 54 2.57 13.58 18.19
CA ARG A 54 2.88 14.98 18.56
C ARG A 54 3.22 15.12 20.04
N ARG A 55 2.48 14.46 20.93
CA ARG A 55 2.77 14.48 22.38
C ARG A 55 4.12 13.86 22.69
N LEU A 56 4.46 12.73 22.07
CA LEU A 56 5.77 12.10 22.24
C LEU A 56 6.89 13.03 21.77
N ARG A 57 6.74 13.68 20.60
CA ARG A 57 7.71 14.67 20.11
C ARG A 57 7.85 15.88 21.02
N ALA A 58 6.73 16.42 21.52
CA ALA A 58 6.76 17.55 22.44
C ALA A 58 7.45 17.20 23.78
N GLN A 59 7.28 15.97 24.26
CA GLN A 59 7.85 15.52 25.53
C GLN A 59 9.32 15.10 25.42
N TYR A 60 9.70 14.40 24.35
CA TYR A 60 11.00 13.75 24.22
C TYR A 60 11.89 14.37 23.13
N GLY A 61 11.38 15.34 22.37
CA GLY A 61 12.13 15.98 21.29
C GLY A 61 12.46 15.03 20.15
N ARG A 62 13.70 15.14 19.65
CA ARG A 62 14.19 14.38 18.50
C ARG A 62 14.78 13.03 18.94
N GLY A 63 14.17 11.93 18.57
CA GLY A 63 14.68 10.59 18.90
C GLY A 63 13.57 9.56 18.93
N PRO A 64 13.88 8.26 18.77
CA PRO A 64 12.88 7.26 19.04
C PRO A 64 12.60 7.19 20.53
N VAL A 65 11.37 6.79 20.85
CA VAL A 65 10.96 6.46 22.21
C VAL A 65 10.83 4.95 22.31
N GLU A 66 11.53 4.35 23.27
CA GLU A 66 11.48 2.92 23.54
C GLU A 66 10.31 2.60 24.47
N LEU A 67 9.34 1.84 23.94
CA LEU A 67 8.24 1.26 24.70
C LEU A 67 8.67 -0.12 25.22
N VAL A 68 8.71 -0.27 26.55
CA VAL A 68 9.05 -1.53 27.22
C VAL A 68 7.78 -2.16 27.76
N ILE A 69 7.37 -3.27 27.14
CA ILE A 69 6.20 -4.07 27.52
C ILE A 69 6.65 -5.51 27.86
N PRO A 70 5.84 -6.31 28.57
CA PRO A 70 6.23 -7.68 28.92
C PRO A 70 6.69 -8.49 27.70
N GLY A 71 7.94 -8.96 27.71
CA GLY A 71 8.52 -9.77 26.65
C GLY A 71 8.88 -9.04 25.36
N ARG A 72 8.72 -7.70 25.27
CA ARG A 72 9.03 -6.97 24.04
C ARG A 72 9.45 -5.52 24.25
N ARG A 73 10.35 -5.05 23.38
CA ARG A 73 10.77 -3.64 23.27
C ARG A 73 10.41 -3.12 21.89
N ILE A 74 9.81 -1.95 21.81
CA ILE A 74 9.40 -1.32 20.54
C ILE A 74 9.90 0.13 20.51
N LEU A 75 10.73 0.47 19.55
CA LEU A 75 11.16 1.84 19.26
C LEU A 75 10.12 2.51 18.38
N VAL A 76 9.47 3.54 18.89
CA VAL A 76 8.59 4.42 18.12
C VAL A 76 9.45 5.51 17.51
N ILE A 77 9.58 5.53 16.19
CA ILE A 77 10.36 6.54 15.46
C ILE A 77 9.59 7.85 15.43
N LEU A 78 10.18 8.95 15.92
CA LEU A 78 9.53 10.26 15.97
C LEU A 78 10.07 11.26 14.94
N ASP A 79 11.30 11.11 14.48
CA ASP A 79 12.00 12.07 13.62
C ASP A 79 11.96 11.63 12.14
N PRO A 80 11.69 12.53 11.19
CA PRO A 80 11.78 12.24 9.76
C PRO A 80 13.12 11.66 9.30
N GLU A 81 14.24 12.13 9.85
CA GLU A 81 15.57 11.63 9.47
C GLU A 81 15.78 10.18 9.94
N ASP A 82 15.20 9.85 11.09
CA ASP A 82 15.22 8.49 11.62
C ASP A 82 14.37 7.54 10.76
N VAL A 83 13.30 8.03 10.13
CA VAL A 83 12.55 7.24 9.13
C VAL A 83 13.45 6.89 7.96
N GLY A 84 14.15 7.88 7.38
CA GLY A 84 15.10 7.65 6.28
C GLY A 84 16.18 6.65 6.68
N ARG A 85 16.85 6.90 7.81
CA ARG A 85 17.90 6.01 8.34
C ARG A 85 17.42 4.56 8.48
N VAL A 86 16.24 4.33 9.08
CA VAL A 86 15.69 2.97 9.29
C VAL A 86 15.41 2.26 7.97
N LEU A 87 14.96 2.99 6.96
CA LEU A 87 14.57 2.41 5.68
C LEU A 87 15.77 2.15 4.77
N ASP A 88 16.76 3.04 4.74
CA ASP A 88 17.97 2.90 3.92
C ASP A 88 18.85 1.73 4.37
N HIS A 89 19.00 1.56 5.69
CA HIS A 89 19.84 0.52 6.28
C HIS A 89 19.04 -0.76 6.57
N ALA A 90 18.02 -1.05 5.76
CA ALA A 90 17.41 -2.37 5.72
C ALA A 90 18.20 -3.25 4.73
N PRO A 91 18.35 -4.56 4.95
CA PRO A 91 17.77 -5.35 6.02
C PRO A 91 18.58 -5.34 7.32
N ASP A 92 19.81 -4.86 7.36
CA ASP A 92 20.65 -4.87 8.54
C ASP A 92 21.24 -3.47 8.78
N PRO A 93 21.05 -2.88 9.99
CA PRO A 93 20.53 -3.51 11.20
C PRO A 93 18.99 -3.56 11.29
N PHE A 94 18.23 -3.04 10.31
CA PHE A 94 16.76 -2.92 10.40
C PHE A 94 16.00 -3.92 9.52
N HIS A 95 15.76 -5.11 10.06
CA HIS A 95 15.27 -6.22 9.24
C HIS A 95 13.75 -6.16 8.99
N PRO A 96 13.28 -6.28 7.73
CA PRO A 96 11.86 -6.14 7.39
C PRO A 96 10.97 -7.31 7.82
N ALA A 97 11.52 -8.52 7.90
CA ALA A 97 10.83 -9.74 8.33
C ALA A 97 10.70 -9.84 9.86
N ASN A 98 9.87 -8.97 10.45
CA ASN A 98 9.56 -9.03 11.87
C ASN A 98 8.67 -10.22 12.26
N LEU A 99 8.63 -10.52 13.56
CA LEU A 99 7.89 -11.67 14.12
C LEU A 99 6.40 -11.66 13.74
N GLU A 100 5.74 -10.50 13.80
CA GLU A 100 4.32 -10.34 13.46
C GLU A 100 4.05 -10.68 12.00
N LYS A 101 4.86 -10.13 11.09
CA LYS A 101 4.76 -10.40 9.64
C LYS A 101 5.02 -11.87 9.35
N ARG A 102 6.04 -12.47 9.96
CA ARG A 102 6.32 -13.91 9.81
C ARG A 102 5.08 -14.73 10.15
N LYS A 103 4.51 -14.50 11.32
CA LYS A 103 3.35 -15.25 11.80
C LYS A 103 2.07 -14.94 11.00
N ALA A 104 1.88 -13.71 10.56
CA ALA A 104 0.69 -13.31 9.82
C ALA A 104 0.71 -13.81 8.36
N LEU A 105 1.87 -13.83 7.72
CA LEU A 105 2.02 -14.12 6.30
C LEU A 105 2.30 -15.61 6.02
N GLU A 106 2.75 -16.41 6.99
CA GLU A 106 3.02 -17.85 6.81
C GLU A 106 1.79 -18.66 6.33
N TRP A 107 0.58 -18.15 6.56
CA TRP A 107 -0.66 -18.81 6.18
C TRP A 107 -0.93 -18.85 4.69
N PHE A 108 -0.33 -17.96 3.91
CA PHE A 108 -0.52 -17.91 2.46
C PHE A 108 0.77 -17.71 1.66
N GLN A 109 1.88 -17.36 2.33
CA GLN A 109 3.20 -17.23 1.69
C GLN A 109 4.33 -17.68 2.62
N PRO A 110 4.35 -18.95 3.08
CA PRO A 110 5.36 -19.46 4.02
C PRO A 110 6.80 -19.39 3.48
N ARG A 111 6.97 -19.21 2.17
CA ARG A 111 8.25 -19.04 1.48
C ARG A 111 8.39 -17.67 0.81
N GLY A 112 7.58 -16.68 1.20
CA GLY A 112 7.59 -15.34 0.62
C GLY A 112 8.81 -14.51 1.04
N VAL A 113 9.28 -13.63 0.16
CA VAL A 113 10.39 -12.70 0.43
C VAL A 113 10.17 -11.85 1.69
N LEU A 114 8.93 -11.45 1.96
CA LEU A 114 8.56 -10.56 3.07
C LEU A 114 8.84 -11.13 4.46
N ILE A 115 8.98 -12.45 4.57
CA ILE A 115 9.23 -13.17 5.83
C ILE A 115 10.57 -13.91 5.85
N SER A 116 11.35 -13.78 4.77
CA SER A 116 12.64 -14.44 4.59
C SER A 116 13.77 -13.62 5.24
N ARG A 117 14.85 -14.30 5.67
CA ARG A 117 16.08 -13.69 6.21
C ARG A 117 17.31 -14.31 5.55
N GLY A 118 18.45 -13.62 5.61
CA GLY A 118 19.72 -14.12 5.09
C GLY A 118 19.77 -14.28 3.57
N PRO A 119 20.69 -15.10 3.03
CA PRO A 119 20.94 -15.22 1.59
C PRO A 119 19.70 -15.58 0.76
N ILE A 120 18.80 -16.41 1.29
CA ILE A 120 17.57 -16.80 0.57
C ILE A 120 16.62 -15.62 0.35
N ARG A 121 16.64 -14.60 1.22
CA ARG A 121 15.85 -13.39 1.04
C ARG A 121 16.32 -12.61 -0.19
N GLN A 122 17.63 -12.53 -0.40
CA GLN A 122 18.21 -11.81 -1.53
C GLN A 122 17.82 -12.47 -2.86
N GLN A 123 17.97 -13.79 -2.97
CA GLN A 123 17.57 -14.55 -4.16
C GLN A 123 16.07 -14.41 -4.46
N ARG A 124 15.22 -14.45 -3.41
CA ARG A 124 13.78 -14.21 -3.57
C ARG A 124 13.52 -12.76 -4.01
N ARG A 125 14.22 -11.77 -3.45
CA ARG A 125 14.07 -10.35 -3.82
C ARG A 125 14.41 -10.13 -5.29
N GLU A 126 15.53 -10.66 -5.76
CA GLU A 126 15.96 -10.58 -7.17
C GLU A 126 14.91 -11.18 -8.11
N LEU A 127 14.34 -12.34 -7.77
CA LEU A 127 13.26 -12.94 -8.56
C LEU A 127 12.01 -12.04 -8.60
N ASN A 128 11.64 -11.42 -7.48
CA ASN A 128 10.50 -10.48 -7.44
C ASN A 128 10.77 -9.22 -8.27
N GLU A 129 11.98 -8.66 -8.19
CA GLU A 129 12.36 -7.46 -8.94
C GLU A 129 12.42 -7.72 -10.44
N ALA A 130 12.92 -8.90 -10.84
CA ALA A 130 12.93 -9.33 -12.23
C ALA A 130 11.53 -9.64 -12.78
N ALA A 131 10.64 -10.19 -11.95
CA ALA A 131 9.27 -10.50 -12.35
C ALA A 131 8.36 -9.26 -12.46
N LEU A 132 8.68 -8.20 -11.72
CA LEU A 132 7.89 -6.98 -11.63
C LEU A 132 8.55 -5.78 -12.33
N ASP A 133 9.68 -6.00 -13.00
CA ASP A 133 10.52 -4.98 -13.66
C ASP A 133 10.75 -3.75 -12.77
N SER A 134 11.17 -3.95 -11.52
CA SER A 134 11.26 -2.88 -10.52
C SER A 134 12.13 -1.70 -10.94
N GLY A 135 13.17 -1.95 -11.75
CA GLY A 135 14.08 -0.92 -12.26
C GLY A 135 13.57 -0.17 -13.50
N ALA A 136 12.48 -0.62 -14.13
CA ALA A 136 11.93 0.02 -15.32
C ALA A 136 10.78 0.97 -14.96
N GLU A 137 10.63 2.06 -15.73
CA GLU A 137 9.50 2.98 -15.56
C GLU A 137 8.17 2.34 -15.98
N LEU A 138 8.22 1.53 -17.03
CA LEU A 138 7.13 0.70 -17.53
C LEU A 138 7.56 -0.76 -17.54
N HIS A 139 6.63 -1.64 -17.14
CA HIS A 139 6.83 -3.08 -17.19
C HIS A 139 6.95 -3.57 -18.64
N ARG A 140 7.71 -4.64 -18.90
CA ARG A 140 7.85 -5.25 -20.23
C ARG A 140 6.52 -5.67 -20.87
N LEU A 141 5.49 -5.86 -20.05
CA LEU A 141 4.13 -6.22 -20.45
C LEU A 141 3.17 -5.01 -20.51
N ALA A 142 3.68 -3.77 -20.53
CA ALA A 142 2.85 -2.58 -20.47
C ALA A 142 1.83 -2.53 -21.64
N GLY A 143 2.19 -3.01 -22.83
CA GLY A 143 1.30 -3.08 -23.98
C GLY A 143 0.12 -4.04 -23.77
N GLU A 144 0.40 -5.27 -23.37
CA GLU A 144 -0.59 -6.31 -23.09
C GLU A 144 -1.48 -5.92 -21.91
N PHE A 145 -0.88 -5.30 -20.88
CA PHE A 145 -1.60 -4.78 -19.72
C PHE A 145 -2.51 -3.62 -20.11
N ALA A 146 -2.08 -2.69 -20.96
CA ALA A 146 -2.92 -1.60 -21.43
C ALA A 146 -4.16 -2.13 -22.19
N GLY A 147 -3.97 -3.11 -23.08
CA GLY A 147 -5.10 -3.76 -23.77
C GLY A 147 -6.07 -4.46 -22.82
N THR A 148 -5.54 -5.21 -21.84
CA THR A 148 -6.37 -5.88 -20.81
C THR A 148 -7.12 -4.87 -19.93
N ILE A 149 -6.46 -3.78 -19.54
CA ILE A 149 -7.05 -2.69 -18.75
C ILE A 149 -8.17 -2.01 -19.53
N ALA A 150 -7.96 -1.70 -20.80
CA ALA A 150 -8.98 -1.10 -21.66
C ALA A 150 -10.24 -1.99 -21.70
N ALA A 151 -10.07 -3.28 -22.01
CA ALA A 151 -11.17 -4.25 -22.10
C ALA A 151 -11.97 -4.38 -20.79
N GLU A 152 -11.31 -4.55 -19.63
CA GLU A 152 -12.03 -4.64 -18.36
C GLU A 152 -12.67 -3.31 -17.94
N THR A 153 -12.10 -2.19 -18.36
CA THR A 153 -12.68 -0.87 -18.08
C THR A 153 -13.85 -0.56 -19.01
N ASP A 154 -13.91 -1.10 -20.23
CA ASP A 154 -15.06 -0.99 -21.13
C ASP A 154 -16.34 -1.54 -20.48
N ASP A 155 -16.26 -2.75 -19.91
CA ASP A 155 -17.37 -3.37 -19.18
C ASP A 155 -17.82 -2.52 -17.98
N LEU A 156 -16.85 -1.99 -17.23
CA LEU A 156 -17.14 -1.17 -16.04
C LEU A 156 -17.76 0.18 -16.42
N VAL A 157 -17.27 0.81 -17.47
CA VAL A 157 -17.79 2.08 -18.01
C VAL A 157 -19.19 1.90 -18.55
N ALA A 158 -19.44 0.84 -19.33
CA ALA A 158 -20.76 0.53 -19.86
C ALA A 158 -21.79 0.33 -18.74
N ALA A 159 -21.46 -0.47 -17.73
CA ALA A 159 -22.32 -0.71 -16.58
C ALA A 159 -22.59 0.57 -15.78
N ALA A 160 -21.56 1.38 -15.50
CA ALA A 160 -21.69 2.62 -14.75
C ALA A 160 -22.48 3.70 -15.51
N ALA A 161 -22.30 3.79 -16.83
CA ALA A 161 -23.05 4.71 -17.68
C ALA A 161 -24.54 4.33 -17.75
N GLN A 162 -24.84 3.02 -17.82
CA GLN A 162 -26.22 2.53 -17.84
C GLN A 162 -26.94 2.77 -16.51
N SER A 163 -26.27 2.53 -15.38
CA SER A 163 -26.87 2.73 -14.05
C SER A 163 -26.88 4.18 -13.59
N GLY A 164 -26.08 5.05 -14.21
CA GLY A 164 -25.84 6.43 -13.78
C GLY A 164 -25.06 6.54 -12.46
N ARG A 165 -24.44 5.44 -12.00
CA ARG A 165 -23.77 5.33 -10.70
C ARG A 165 -22.59 4.37 -10.77
N LEU A 166 -21.55 4.66 -9.99
CA LEU A 166 -20.46 3.75 -9.72
C LEU A 166 -20.22 3.69 -8.22
N THR A 167 -20.25 2.50 -7.63
CA THR A 167 -19.87 2.28 -6.24
C THR A 167 -18.44 1.75 -6.15
N SER A 168 -17.79 1.95 -5.00
CA SER A 168 -16.53 1.27 -4.70
C SER A 168 -16.66 -0.25 -4.75
N TYR A 169 -17.86 -0.81 -4.53
CA TYR A 169 -18.09 -2.26 -4.63
C TYR A 169 -18.04 -2.75 -6.09
N GLU A 170 -18.77 -2.10 -6.98
CA GLU A 170 -18.77 -2.40 -8.42
C GLU A 170 -17.39 -2.17 -9.04
N PHE A 171 -16.74 -1.06 -8.67
CA PHE A 171 -15.36 -0.79 -9.04
C PHE A 171 -14.43 -1.92 -8.59
N MET A 172 -14.47 -2.32 -7.31
CA MET A 172 -13.60 -3.37 -6.80
C MET A 172 -13.89 -4.75 -7.42
N ALA A 173 -15.12 -5.02 -7.84
CA ALA A 173 -15.46 -6.24 -8.57
C ALA A 173 -14.78 -6.28 -9.95
N GLY A 174 -14.83 -5.18 -10.71
CA GLY A 174 -14.10 -5.03 -11.97
C GLY A 174 -12.58 -5.04 -11.77
N TRP A 175 -12.09 -4.36 -10.75
CA TRP A 175 -10.68 -4.35 -10.36
C TRP A 175 -10.13 -5.75 -10.11
N TRP A 176 -10.86 -6.61 -9.37
CA TRP A 176 -10.39 -7.98 -9.13
C TRP A 176 -10.46 -8.87 -10.37
N ARG A 177 -11.39 -8.65 -11.31
CA ARG A 177 -11.34 -9.31 -12.63
C ARG A 177 -10.08 -8.92 -13.38
N LEU A 178 -9.79 -7.61 -13.45
CA LEU A 178 -8.57 -7.09 -14.05
C LEU A 178 -7.32 -7.70 -13.43
N VAL A 179 -7.17 -7.66 -12.10
CA VAL A 179 -6.00 -8.21 -11.40
C VAL A 179 -5.79 -9.69 -11.72
N ARG A 180 -6.86 -10.49 -11.76
CA ARG A 180 -6.77 -11.90 -12.15
C ARG A 180 -6.28 -12.04 -13.59
N ARG A 181 -6.80 -11.26 -14.54
CA ARG A 181 -6.36 -11.30 -15.95
C ARG A 181 -4.90 -10.89 -16.11
N LEU A 182 -4.47 -9.79 -15.50
CA LEU A 182 -3.07 -9.34 -15.55
C LEU A 182 -2.11 -10.39 -14.95
N THR A 183 -2.55 -11.10 -13.92
CA THR A 183 -1.70 -12.06 -13.21
C THR A 183 -1.69 -13.43 -13.87
N PHE A 184 -2.85 -13.95 -14.27
CA PHE A 184 -3.06 -15.36 -14.63
C PHE A 184 -3.69 -15.57 -16.01
N GLY A 185 -4.16 -14.51 -16.67
CA GLY A 185 -4.79 -14.58 -17.99
C GLY A 185 -6.32 -14.71 -17.94
N ASP A 186 -6.91 -14.89 -19.11
CA ASP A 186 -8.36 -14.85 -19.35
C ASP A 186 -9.09 -16.01 -18.68
N ALA A 187 -8.44 -17.16 -18.55
CA ALA A 187 -8.99 -18.30 -17.81
C ALA A 187 -9.25 -17.97 -16.32
N ALA A 188 -8.58 -16.95 -15.77
CA ALA A 188 -8.80 -16.49 -14.40
C ALA A 188 -9.79 -15.32 -14.30
N ARG A 189 -10.27 -14.76 -15.43
CA ARG A 189 -11.13 -13.57 -15.43
C ARG A 189 -12.29 -13.69 -14.45
N ASP A 190 -13.01 -14.80 -14.55
CA ASP A 190 -14.20 -15.09 -13.74
C ASP A 190 -13.96 -16.13 -12.63
N ASP A 191 -12.73 -16.64 -12.47
CA ASP A 191 -12.39 -17.54 -11.38
C ASP A 191 -12.21 -16.77 -10.06
N GLN A 192 -13.31 -16.57 -9.35
CA GLN A 192 -13.29 -15.89 -8.05
C GLN A 192 -12.61 -16.72 -6.95
N ARG A 193 -12.41 -18.03 -7.16
CA ARG A 193 -11.89 -18.93 -6.12
C ARG A 193 -10.48 -18.54 -5.72
N ILE A 194 -9.59 -18.23 -6.67
CA ILE A 194 -8.20 -17.89 -6.38
C ILE A 194 -8.08 -16.64 -5.49
N THR A 195 -8.90 -15.62 -5.75
CA THR A 195 -8.95 -14.39 -4.95
C THR A 195 -9.65 -14.58 -3.61
N ASP A 196 -10.70 -15.39 -3.56
CA ASP A 196 -11.46 -15.68 -2.34
C ASP A 196 -10.68 -16.55 -1.35
N GLU A 197 -9.98 -17.56 -1.85
CA GLU A 197 -9.09 -18.42 -1.06
C GLU A 197 -7.97 -17.59 -0.45
N LEU A 198 -7.31 -16.74 -1.24
CA LEU A 198 -6.29 -15.82 -0.76
C LEU A 198 -6.86 -14.85 0.29
N LEU A 199 -8.04 -14.27 0.07
CA LEU A 199 -8.70 -13.39 1.03
C LEU A 199 -9.00 -14.11 2.35
N ARG A 200 -9.46 -15.37 2.31
CA ARG A 200 -9.72 -16.17 3.52
C ARG A 200 -8.43 -16.44 4.29
N LEU A 201 -7.35 -16.79 3.61
CA LEU A 201 -6.04 -16.99 4.26
C LEU A 201 -5.49 -15.68 4.86
N ARG A 202 -5.67 -14.54 4.19
CA ARG A 202 -5.32 -13.21 4.72
C ARG A 202 -6.14 -12.83 5.95
N LYS A 203 -7.45 -13.10 5.94
CA LYS A 203 -8.33 -12.88 7.10
C LYS A 203 -7.88 -13.69 8.32
N ALA A 204 -7.41 -14.92 8.12
CA ALA A 204 -6.80 -15.70 9.18
C ALA A 204 -5.50 -15.05 9.67
N GLY A 205 -4.65 -14.58 8.76
CA GLY A 205 -3.40 -13.87 9.10
C GLY A 205 -3.57 -12.60 9.93
N ASN A 206 -4.71 -11.90 9.85
CA ASN A 206 -5.02 -10.77 10.74
C ASN A 206 -4.96 -11.13 12.23
N TRP A 207 -5.21 -12.40 12.57
CA TRP A 207 -5.18 -12.87 13.95
C TRP A 207 -3.78 -13.31 14.38
N SER A 208 -2.81 -13.37 13.46
CA SER A 208 -1.39 -13.67 13.71
C SER A 208 -1.22 -14.84 14.69
N PHE A 209 -0.74 -14.60 15.90
CA PHE A 209 -0.54 -15.59 16.96
C PHE A 209 -1.83 -16.28 17.46
N LEU A 210 -3.00 -15.68 17.23
CA LEU A 210 -4.31 -16.22 17.60
C LEU A 210 -4.95 -17.08 16.49
N SER A 211 -4.33 -17.20 15.32
CA SER A 211 -4.84 -18.02 14.22
C SER A 211 -4.38 -19.47 14.33
N LEU A 212 -5.30 -20.41 14.10
CA LEU A 212 -4.96 -21.82 13.88
C LEU A 212 -4.35 -22.05 12.49
N PRO A 213 -3.56 -23.12 12.29
CA PRO A 213 -2.99 -23.42 10.99
C PRO A 213 -4.00 -23.80 9.91
N HIS A 214 -3.88 -23.18 8.73
CA HIS A 214 -4.78 -23.39 7.58
C HIS A 214 -4.18 -24.28 6.49
N TYR A 215 -3.47 -25.35 6.85
CA TYR A 215 -2.68 -26.17 5.92
C TYR A 215 -3.45 -26.69 4.71
N ARG A 216 -4.65 -27.26 4.90
CA ARG A 216 -5.47 -27.81 3.80
C ARG A 216 -5.90 -26.73 2.81
N ARG A 217 -6.39 -25.59 3.32
CA ARG A 217 -6.82 -24.47 2.48
C ARG A 217 -5.65 -23.84 1.74
N ARG A 218 -4.50 -23.73 2.42
CA ARG A 218 -3.26 -23.26 1.79
C ARG A 218 -2.84 -24.20 0.66
N ALA A 219 -2.87 -25.52 0.88
CA ALA A 219 -2.54 -26.50 -0.16
C ALA A 219 -3.47 -26.37 -1.38
N GLN A 220 -4.79 -26.28 -1.16
CA GLN A 220 -5.77 -26.07 -2.24
C GLN A 220 -5.50 -24.79 -3.03
N PHE A 221 -5.27 -23.67 -2.34
CA PHE A 221 -4.91 -22.40 -2.96
C PHE A 221 -3.65 -22.53 -3.83
N PHE A 222 -2.61 -23.21 -3.32
CA PHE A 222 -1.39 -23.43 -4.10
C PHE A 222 -1.65 -24.36 -5.28
N THR A 223 -2.42 -25.44 -5.16
CA THR A 223 -2.77 -26.30 -6.30
C THR A 223 -3.41 -25.49 -7.44
N HIS A 224 -4.36 -24.61 -7.14
CA HIS A 224 -4.94 -23.72 -8.15
C HIS A 224 -3.91 -22.73 -8.73
N LEU A 225 -3.08 -22.14 -7.87
CA LEU A 225 -2.05 -21.18 -8.28
C LEU A 225 -1.01 -21.82 -9.22
N TYR A 226 -0.54 -23.02 -8.91
CA TYR A 226 0.41 -23.77 -9.73
C TYR A 226 -0.20 -24.12 -11.09
N GLY A 227 -1.48 -24.47 -11.16
CA GLY A 227 -2.17 -24.74 -12.42
C GLY A 227 -2.10 -23.59 -13.43
N TYR A 228 -2.13 -22.33 -12.97
CA TYR A 228 -1.96 -21.17 -13.86
C TYR A 228 -0.53 -20.97 -14.35
N VAL A 229 0.48 -21.46 -13.62
CA VAL A 229 1.90 -21.29 -13.97
C VAL A 229 2.43 -22.48 -14.77
N GLU A 230 1.83 -23.67 -14.63
CA GLU A 230 2.17 -24.86 -15.42
C GLU A 230 1.83 -24.68 -16.91
N ASN A 231 0.76 -23.96 -17.24
CA ASN A 231 0.41 -23.59 -18.60
C ASN A 231 0.05 -22.09 -18.67
N PRO A 232 1.06 -21.21 -18.62
CA PRO A 232 0.83 -19.79 -18.44
C PRO A 232 0.42 -19.12 -19.75
N GLN A 233 -0.65 -18.32 -19.72
CA GLN A 233 -1.04 -17.50 -20.87
C GLN A 233 0.03 -16.40 -21.11
N PRO A 234 0.55 -16.24 -22.34
CA PRO A 234 1.47 -15.15 -22.68
C PRO A 234 0.90 -13.77 -22.33
N GLY A 235 1.78 -12.82 -21.98
CA GLY A 235 1.37 -11.46 -21.62
C GLY A 235 0.86 -11.31 -20.18
N THR A 236 1.14 -12.28 -19.30
CA THR A 236 0.71 -12.26 -17.89
C THR A 236 1.90 -12.32 -16.93
N LEU A 237 1.72 -11.89 -15.68
CA LEU A 237 2.75 -12.05 -14.65
C LEU A 237 3.13 -13.52 -14.41
N ALA A 238 2.16 -14.45 -14.48
CA ALA A 238 2.41 -15.89 -14.39
C ALA A 238 3.36 -16.37 -15.51
N SER A 239 3.18 -15.86 -16.74
CA SER A 239 4.09 -16.20 -17.85
C SER A 239 5.51 -15.68 -17.65
N VAL A 240 5.68 -14.49 -17.06
CA VAL A 240 7.00 -13.97 -16.68
C VAL A 240 7.64 -14.87 -15.63
N VAL A 241 6.90 -15.23 -14.58
CA VAL A 241 7.40 -16.12 -13.51
C VAL A 241 7.84 -17.48 -14.05
N ALA A 242 7.08 -18.06 -14.97
CA ALA A 242 7.40 -19.35 -15.57
C ALA A 242 8.70 -19.35 -16.39
N GLN A 243 9.12 -18.18 -16.90
CA GLN A 243 10.31 -18.03 -17.74
C GLN A 243 11.55 -17.59 -16.95
N LEU A 244 11.38 -17.07 -15.74
CA LEU A 244 12.50 -16.61 -14.94
C LEU A 244 13.33 -17.77 -14.40
N PRO A 245 14.67 -17.72 -14.49
CA PRO A 245 15.51 -18.71 -13.85
C PRO A 245 15.36 -18.59 -12.34
N ALA A 246 15.18 -19.73 -11.67
CA ALA A 246 15.12 -19.81 -10.22
C ALA A 246 16.17 -20.80 -9.71
N SER A 247 16.87 -20.43 -8.63
CA SER A 247 17.68 -21.40 -7.91
C SER A 247 16.77 -22.47 -7.31
N GLY A 248 17.25 -23.71 -7.14
CA GLY A 248 16.45 -24.79 -6.56
C GLY A 248 15.91 -24.52 -5.14
N ALA A 249 16.42 -23.48 -4.45
CA ALA A 249 15.96 -23.06 -3.13
C ALA A 249 14.80 -22.02 -3.19
N VAL A 250 14.60 -21.37 -4.33
CA VAL A 250 13.56 -20.36 -4.54
C VAL A 250 12.34 -21.03 -5.18
N ASP A 251 11.18 -20.77 -4.60
CA ASP A 251 9.87 -21.14 -5.15
C ASP A 251 9.26 -19.88 -5.82
N PRO A 252 9.29 -19.77 -7.16
CA PRO A 252 8.81 -18.59 -7.88
C PRO A 252 7.31 -18.40 -7.74
N VAL A 253 6.55 -19.50 -7.89
CA VAL A 253 5.08 -19.52 -7.74
C VAL A 253 4.70 -19.09 -6.32
N GLY A 254 5.48 -19.51 -5.34
CA GLY A 254 5.39 -19.09 -3.93
C GLY A 254 5.50 -17.58 -3.68
N GLN A 255 5.98 -16.79 -4.65
CA GLN A 255 6.05 -15.33 -4.56
C GLN A 255 4.77 -14.65 -5.05
N ILE A 256 4.02 -15.22 -5.98
CA ILE A 256 2.82 -14.60 -6.57
C ILE A 256 1.75 -14.15 -5.54
N PRO A 257 1.47 -14.89 -4.44
CA PRO A 257 0.39 -14.52 -3.52
C PRO A 257 0.51 -13.10 -2.97
N HIS A 258 1.73 -12.60 -2.78
CA HIS A 258 1.92 -11.25 -2.24
C HIS A 258 1.76 -10.13 -3.26
N TRP A 259 1.93 -10.41 -4.55
CA TRP A 259 1.60 -9.47 -5.60
C TRP A 259 0.10 -9.32 -5.72
N VAL A 260 -0.62 -10.45 -5.77
CA VAL A 260 -2.07 -10.48 -5.91
C VAL A 260 -2.75 -9.75 -4.75
N PHE A 261 -2.33 -9.98 -3.50
CA PHE A 261 -2.96 -9.24 -2.40
C PHE A 261 -2.54 -7.77 -2.34
N ALA A 262 -1.35 -7.40 -2.83
CA ALA A 262 -0.93 -5.99 -2.86
C ALA A 262 -1.82 -5.14 -3.78
N PHE A 263 -2.42 -5.74 -4.82
CA PHE A 263 -3.40 -5.05 -5.64
C PHE A 263 -4.68 -4.64 -4.89
N ASP A 264 -5.00 -5.23 -3.74
CA ASP A 264 -6.10 -4.75 -2.88
C ASP A 264 -5.83 -3.31 -2.41
N ALA A 265 -4.59 -3.03 -1.97
CA ALA A 265 -4.17 -1.70 -1.56
C ALA A 265 -4.17 -0.72 -2.74
N ALA A 266 -3.80 -1.16 -3.94
CA ALA A 266 -3.83 -0.34 -5.15
C ALA A 266 -5.26 0.07 -5.54
N GLY A 267 -6.22 -0.86 -5.50
CA GLY A 267 -7.64 -0.54 -5.73
C GLY A 267 -8.19 0.45 -4.69
N MET A 268 -7.82 0.27 -3.41
CA MET A 268 -8.17 1.22 -2.35
C MET A 268 -7.64 2.63 -2.62
N ALA A 269 -6.37 2.75 -3.03
CA ALA A 269 -5.73 4.02 -3.34
C ALA A 269 -6.36 4.71 -4.56
N LEU A 270 -6.70 3.93 -5.59
CA LEU A 270 -7.35 4.44 -6.80
C LEU A 270 -8.77 4.95 -6.50
N CYS A 271 -9.59 4.23 -5.73
CA CYS A 271 -10.90 4.75 -5.28
C CYS A 271 -10.77 6.11 -4.58
N ARG A 272 -9.76 6.27 -3.70
CA ARG A 272 -9.54 7.54 -2.99
C ARG A 272 -9.03 8.64 -3.93
N ALA A 273 -8.15 8.32 -4.88
CA ALA A 273 -7.69 9.26 -5.89
C ALA A 273 -8.84 9.76 -6.77
N LEU A 274 -9.75 8.87 -7.19
CA LEU A 274 -10.96 9.24 -7.92
C LEU A 274 -11.88 10.15 -7.09
N ALA A 275 -12.05 9.88 -5.78
CA ALA A 275 -12.85 10.74 -4.91
C ALA A 275 -12.24 12.14 -4.75
N LEU A 276 -10.91 12.23 -4.64
CA LEU A 276 -10.18 13.50 -4.60
C LEU A 276 -10.35 14.27 -5.93
N LEU A 277 -10.10 13.64 -7.07
CA LEU A 277 -10.25 14.29 -8.38
C LEU A 277 -11.71 14.71 -8.65
N SER A 278 -12.70 13.92 -8.23
CA SER A 278 -14.13 14.29 -8.33
C SER A 278 -14.54 15.53 -7.51
N THR A 279 -13.67 16.03 -6.64
CA THR A 279 -13.96 17.17 -5.75
C THR A 279 -12.96 18.32 -5.89
N HIS A 280 -11.90 18.17 -6.70
CA HIS A 280 -10.84 19.17 -6.89
C HIS A 280 -10.75 19.55 -8.39
N PRO A 281 -11.51 20.55 -8.87
CA PRO A 281 -11.67 20.84 -10.29
C PRO A 281 -10.37 21.17 -11.03
N GLU A 282 -9.48 21.96 -10.43
CA GLU A 282 -8.17 22.29 -11.00
C GLU A 282 -7.32 21.02 -11.19
N GLN A 283 -7.40 20.11 -10.23
CA GLN A 283 -6.57 18.90 -10.22
C GLN A 283 -7.17 17.89 -11.19
N LEU A 284 -8.50 17.87 -11.33
CA LEU A 284 -9.20 17.11 -12.34
C LEU A 284 -8.83 17.57 -13.75
N ALA A 285 -8.70 18.87 -14.00
CA ALA A 285 -8.31 19.38 -15.33
C ALA A 285 -6.93 18.83 -15.75
N ARG A 286 -5.92 18.96 -14.88
CA ARG A 286 -4.57 18.40 -15.11
C ARG A 286 -4.57 16.89 -15.26
N ALA A 287 -5.43 16.20 -14.51
CA ALA A 287 -5.60 14.75 -14.63
C ALA A 287 -6.26 14.35 -15.95
N LEU A 288 -7.19 15.14 -16.49
CA LEU A 288 -7.82 14.90 -17.78
C LEU A 288 -6.82 15.08 -18.94
N ASP A 289 -5.95 16.08 -18.84
CA ASP A 289 -4.87 16.29 -19.83
C ASP A 289 -3.93 15.08 -19.87
N ASP A 290 -3.51 14.58 -18.71
CA ASP A 290 -2.66 13.39 -18.57
C ASP A 290 -3.40 12.06 -18.86
N ALA A 291 -4.74 12.09 -18.93
CA ALA A 291 -5.60 10.96 -19.29
C ALA A 291 -5.81 10.81 -20.80
N ALA A 292 -5.27 11.71 -21.63
CA ALA A 292 -5.32 11.61 -23.09
C ALA A 292 -4.81 10.25 -23.58
N ASP A 293 -5.37 9.76 -24.69
CA ASP A 293 -5.07 8.45 -25.28
C ASP A 293 -5.11 7.30 -24.26
N PRO A 294 -6.27 7.03 -23.61
CA PRO A 294 -6.36 6.14 -22.44
C PRO A 294 -5.90 4.69 -22.72
N GLY A 295 -5.90 4.25 -23.97
CA GLY A 295 -5.42 2.91 -24.38
C GLY A 295 -3.91 2.81 -24.61
N ALA A 296 -3.18 3.94 -24.65
CA ALA A 296 -1.74 3.92 -24.91
C ALA A 296 -0.95 3.42 -23.68
N PRO A 297 0.04 2.54 -23.86
CA PRO A 297 0.92 2.06 -22.78
C PRO A 297 1.99 3.10 -22.45
N GLN A 298 1.59 4.24 -21.89
CA GLN A 298 2.46 5.36 -21.60
C GLN A 298 2.53 5.69 -20.10
N LEU A 299 3.56 6.44 -19.72
CA LEU A 299 3.63 7.06 -18.40
C LEU A 299 2.59 8.19 -18.31
N ARG A 300 1.94 8.26 -17.15
CA ARG A 300 0.94 9.29 -16.82
C ARG A 300 1.35 9.97 -15.52
N PRO A 301 2.31 10.92 -15.56
CA PRO A 301 2.95 11.44 -14.36
C PRO A 301 1.96 12.03 -13.36
N TYR A 302 0.97 12.78 -13.82
CA TYR A 302 0.01 13.46 -12.96
C TYR A 302 -1.01 12.49 -12.35
N LEU A 303 -1.47 11.50 -13.12
CA LEU A 303 -2.32 10.43 -12.61
C LEU A 303 -1.57 9.56 -11.59
N ARG A 304 -0.30 9.23 -11.85
CA ARG A 304 0.57 8.52 -10.89
C ARG A 304 0.75 9.33 -9.61
N ALA A 305 1.00 10.63 -9.74
CA ALA A 305 1.11 11.56 -8.62
C ALA A 305 -0.18 11.64 -7.79
N SER A 306 -1.34 11.63 -8.44
CA SER A 306 -2.66 11.61 -7.76
C SER A 306 -2.86 10.34 -6.93
N VAL A 307 -2.37 9.19 -7.39
CA VAL A 307 -2.40 7.93 -6.62
C VAL A 307 -1.39 7.97 -5.47
N LEU A 308 -0.17 8.45 -5.69
CA LEU A 308 0.83 8.62 -4.62
C LEU A 308 0.29 9.52 -3.51
N GLU A 309 -0.37 10.61 -3.91
CA GLU A 309 -0.93 11.58 -3.00
C GLU A 309 -2.12 11.02 -2.22
N SER A 310 -2.97 10.18 -2.82
CA SER A 310 -4.03 9.49 -2.07
C SER A 310 -3.47 8.52 -1.03
N VAL A 311 -2.32 7.88 -1.30
CA VAL A 311 -1.61 7.02 -0.34
C VAL A 311 -0.92 7.85 0.75
N ARG A 312 -0.41 9.06 0.45
CA ARG A 312 0.10 9.98 1.47
C ARG A 312 -1.00 10.37 2.45
N LEU A 313 -2.14 10.78 1.89
CA LEU A 313 -3.29 11.24 2.67
C LEU A 313 -3.86 10.10 3.53
N TRP A 314 -4.00 8.90 2.95
CA TRP A 314 -4.55 7.72 3.62
C TRP A 314 -3.73 6.46 3.35
N PRO A 315 -2.63 6.25 4.10
CA PRO A 315 -1.74 5.12 3.90
C PRO A 315 -2.45 3.77 3.96
N THR A 316 -2.21 2.92 2.96
CA THR A 316 -2.75 1.55 2.92
C THR A 316 -2.03 0.63 3.91
N THR A 317 -0.75 0.93 4.17
CA THR A 317 0.10 0.35 5.21
C THR A 317 0.42 1.42 6.27
N PRO A 318 -0.42 1.58 7.31
CA PRO A 318 -0.27 2.68 8.29
C PRO A 318 0.91 2.49 9.26
N THR A 319 1.53 1.31 9.29
CA THR A 319 2.66 1.03 10.17
C THR A 319 3.74 0.27 9.41
N ILE A 320 4.93 0.84 9.33
CA ILE A 320 6.12 0.13 8.84
C ILE A 320 6.88 -0.40 10.04
N LEU A 321 7.04 -1.72 10.07
CA LEU A 321 7.70 -2.43 11.14
C LEU A 321 9.04 -3.03 10.67
N ARG A 322 10.08 -2.90 11.49
CA ARG A 322 11.39 -3.56 11.39
C ARG A 322 11.75 -4.22 12.72
N ASP A 323 12.75 -5.09 12.74
CA ASP A 323 13.41 -5.55 13.98
C ASP A 323 14.90 -5.19 13.90
N THR A 324 15.51 -4.73 14.99
CA THR A 324 16.97 -4.55 15.07
C THR A 324 17.66 -5.92 15.10
N THR A 325 18.62 -6.19 14.22
CA THR A 325 19.37 -7.46 14.17
C THR A 325 20.62 -7.48 15.04
N GLU A 326 21.11 -6.30 15.42
CA GLU A 326 22.28 -6.08 16.26
C GLU A 326 22.07 -4.88 17.19
N ASP A 327 22.96 -4.72 18.16
CA ASP A 327 22.99 -3.55 19.03
C ASP A 327 23.23 -2.30 18.17
N THR A 328 22.25 -1.39 18.17
CA THR A 328 22.21 -0.25 17.26
C THR A 328 22.42 1.05 18.04
N GLU A 329 23.48 1.79 17.72
CA GLU A 329 23.68 3.13 18.27
C GLU A 329 22.74 4.16 17.62
N TRP A 330 22.03 4.92 18.43
CA TRP A 330 21.21 6.04 18.00
C TRP A 330 21.81 7.38 18.44
N ARG A 331 21.64 8.40 17.59
CA ARG A 331 22.28 9.74 17.73
C ARG A 331 23.82 9.69 17.76
N GLY A 332 24.44 10.86 17.86
CA GLY A 332 25.89 11.04 18.00
C GLY A 332 26.20 12.01 19.14
N GLY A 333 27.48 12.09 19.53
CA GLY A 333 27.92 13.02 20.57
C GLY A 333 27.32 12.70 21.95
N ALA A 334 26.90 13.74 22.67
CA ALA A 334 26.39 13.63 24.05
C ALA A 334 25.04 12.91 24.17
N ASP A 335 24.23 12.90 23.10
CA ASP A 335 22.89 12.30 23.09
C ASP A 335 22.89 10.84 22.61
N ARG A 336 24.07 10.25 22.41
CA ARG A 336 24.22 8.87 21.93
C ARG A 336 23.68 7.87 22.95
N PHE A 337 22.88 6.92 22.45
CA PHE A 337 22.41 5.78 23.22
C PHE A 337 22.39 4.50 22.37
N THR A 338 22.43 3.35 23.02
CA THR A 338 22.40 2.04 22.35
C THR A 338 21.07 1.35 22.57
N VAL A 339 20.49 0.86 21.49
CA VAL A 339 19.34 -0.04 21.52
C VAL A 339 19.82 -1.45 21.29
N ALA A 340 19.56 -2.32 22.26
CA ALA A 340 19.99 -3.70 22.15
C ALA A 340 19.20 -4.47 21.07
N ALA A 341 19.86 -5.44 20.45
CA ALA A 341 19.32 -6.29 19.41
C ALA A 341 17.95 -6.91 19.76
N GLY A 342 17.18 -7.26 18.74
CA GLY A 342 15.85 -7.86 18.86
C GLY A 342 14.72 -6.90 19.26
N ALA A 343 14.96 -5.59 19.33
CA ALA A 343 13.89 -4.61 19.51
C ALA A 343 13.09 -4.41 18.21
N GLY A 344 11.77 -4.30 18.32
CA GLY A 344 10.93 -3.89 17.20
C GLY A 344 11.10 -2.39 16.93
N VAL A 345 11.01 -1.97 15.68
CA VAL A 345 11.03 -0.56 15.27
C VAL A 345 9.73 -0.27 14.54
N MET A 346 9.06 0.80 14.94
CA MET A 346 7.74 1.19 14.47
C MET A 346 7.75 2.60 13.91
N ILE A 347 7.42 2.72 12.62
CA ILE A 347 7.17 3.99 11.93
C ILE A 347 5.66 4.10 11.73
N VAL A 348 5.06 5.14 12.32
CA VAL A 348 3.61 5.41 12.24
C VAL A 348 3.35 6.34 11.07
N VAL A 349 3.08 5.75 9.90
CA VAL A 349 3.10 6.44 8.60
C VAL A 349 2.11 7.61 8.52
N PRO A 350 0.82 7.47 8.93
CA PRO A 350 -0.13 8.59 8.86
C PRO A 350 0.32 9.81 9.67
N ALA A 351 0.98 9.59 10.82
CA ALA A 351 1.45 10.68 11.66
C ALA A 351 2.65 11.44 11.07
N PHE A 352 3.40 10.83 10.15
CA PHE A 352 4.45 11.49 9.39
C PHE A 352 3.91 12.16 8.13
N HIS A 353 3.02 11.48 7.40
CA HIS A 353 2.46 11.97 6.13
C HIS A 353 1.48 13.13 6.32
N ARG A 354 0.90 13.25 7.52
CA ARG A 354 -0.07 14.27 7.91
C ARG A 354 0.47 15.19 9.02
N ASP A 355 1.79 15.35 9.09
CA ASP A 355 2.43 16.20 10.10
C ASP A 355 2.40 17.67 9.66
N ASP A 356 1.42 18.41 10.16
CA ASP A 356 1.21 19.84 9.88
C ASP A 356 2.27 20.76 10.50
N GLN A 357 3.12 20.26 11.39
CA GLN A 357 4.26 21.00 11.92
C GLN A 357 5.45 21.02 10.95
N VAL A 358 5.48 20.09 9.99
CA VAL A 358 6.60 19.89 9.05
C VAL A 358 6.16 20.06 7.60
N LEU A 359 4.91 19.70 7.27
CA LEU A 359 4.39 19.69 5.91
C LEU A 359 3.30 20.76 5.77
N PRO A 360 3.53 21.85 5.00
CA PRO A 360 2.52 22.88 4.81
C PRO A 360 1.27 22.37 4.07
N PHE A 361 1.44 21.33 3.25
CA PHE A 361 0.37 20.63 2.52
C PHE A 361 -0.16 19.39 3.26
N ALA A 362 0.16 19.22 4.55
CA ALA A 362 -0.19 18.02 5.34
C ALA A 362 -1.64 17.61 5.13
N HIS A 363 -2.55 18.58 5.06
CA HIS A 363 -3.98 18.36 5.03
C HIS A 363 -4.68 18.55 3.67
N GLN A 364 -3.93 18.85 2.61
CA GLN A 364 -4.44 19.20 1.29
C GLN A 364 -4.14 18.11 0.26
N PHE A 365 -4.90 18.07 -0.84
CA PHE A 365 -4.58 17.24 -1.99
C PHE A 365 -3.60 17.96 -2.91
N ALA A 366 -2.33 17.57 -2.87
CA ALA A 366 -1.25 18.26 -3.59
C ALA A 366 -0.43 17.28 -4.47
N PRO A 367 -0.97 16.77 -5.60
CA PRO A 367 -0.22 15.86 -6.48
C PRO A 367 1.11 16.42 -6.98
N GLU A 368 1.20 17.74 -7.18
CA GLU A 368 2.38 18.44 -7.68
C GLU A 368 3.67 18.17 -6.89
N ILE A 369 3.58 17.87 -5.59
CA ILE A 369 4.76 17.58 -4.76
C ILE A 369 5.55 16.38 -5.26
N TRP A 370 4.89 15.47 -5.99
CA TRP A 370 5.50 14.27 -6.57
C TRP A 370 6.17 14.53 -7.91
N LEU A 371 5.96 15.71 -8.49
CA LEU A 371 6.43 16.10 -9.82
C LEU A 371 7.52 17.18 -9.75
N ASP A 372 7.47 18.07 -8.76
CA ASP A 372 8.34 19.24 -8.64
C ASP A 372 9.58 19.01 -7.75
N GLY A 373 9.73 17.83 -7.15
CA GLY A 373 10.84 17.51 -6.25
C GLY A 373 10.54 17.70 -4.76
N THR A 374 9.40 18.31 -4.40
CA THR A 374 9.06 18.61 -3.01
C THR A 374 8.95 17.36 -2.15
N ALA A 375 8.34 16.28 -2.65
CA ALA A 375 8.19 15.04 -1.89
C ALA A 375 9.54 14.38 -1.58
N GLN A 376 10.51 14.49 -2.48
CA GLN A 376 11.86 13.92 -2.36
C GLN A 376 12.65 14.58 -1.22
N ASN A 377 12.33 15.84 -0.88
CA ASN A 377 12.93 16.55 0.25
C ASN A 377 12.39 16.07 1.62
N HIS A 378 11.38 15.21 1.64
CA HIS A 378 10.75 14.72 2.86
C HIS A 378 10.89 13.20 2.97
N ARG A 379 11.96 12.74 3.63
CA ARG A 379 12.31 11.31 3.78
C ARG A 379 11.23 10.46 4.45
N GLN A 380 10.32 11.10 5.17
CA GLN A 380 9.17 10.48 5.82
C GLN A 380 7.98 10.21 4.88
N LEU A 381 7.97 10.75 3.65
CA LEU A 381 6.94 10.50 2.65
C LEU A 381 7.22 9.20 1.88
N VAL A 382 6.74 8.10 2.45
CA VAL A 382 7.06 6.72 2.05
C VAL A 382 5.83 5.90 1.60
N PRO A 383 5.08 6.32 0.57
CA PRO A 383 3.84 5.64 0.14
C PRO A 383 4.06 4.17 -0.28
N PHE A 384 5.30 3.83 -0.68
CA PHE A 384 5.71 2.47 -1.06
C PHE A 384 6.84 1.91 -0.18
N SER A 385 6.99 2.40 1.07
CA SER A 385 8.23 2.28 1.86
C SER A 385 9.40 2.99 1.14
N ALA A 386 10.63 2.77 1.58
CA ALA A 386 11.85 3.21 0.89
C ALA A 386 13.01 2.22 1.15
N GLY A 387 14.16 2.50 0.54
CA GLY A 387 15.41 1.76 0.70
C GLY A 387 15.35 0.34 0.11
N PRO A 388 16.25 -0.58 0.51
CA PRO A 388 16.32 -1.95 -0.03
C PRO A 388 15.07 -2.81 0.23
N ALA A 389 14.15 -2.32 1.07
CA ALA A 389 12.85 -2.91 1.34
C ALA A 389 11.67 -2.13 0.72
N GLU A 390 11.92 -1.21 -0.21
CA GLU A 390 10.89 -0.57 -1.04
C GLU A 390 10.08 -1.63 -1.82
N CYS A 391 8.81 -1.32 -2.08
CA CYS A 391 7.92 -2.15 -2.89
C CYS A 391 8.50 -2.38 -4.31
N PRO A 392 8.81 -3.63 -4.70
CA PRO A 392 9.31 -3.91 -6.04
C PRO A 392 8.26 -3.64 -7.13
N GLY A 393 6.97 -3.69 -6.79
CA GLY A 393 5.87 -3.46 -7.72
C GLY A 393 5.46 -1.99 -7.87
N ARG A 394 6.22 -1.01 -7.33
CA ARG A 394 5.81 0.42 -7.33
C ARG A 394 5.43 0.91 -8.73
N ASN A 395 6.31 0.73 -9.72
CA ASN A 395 6.08 1.24 -11.08
C ASN A 395 4.96 0.49 -11.78
N LEU A 396 4.87 -0.82 -11.63
CA LEU A 396 3.77 -1.64 -12.14
C LEU A 396 2.41 -1.19 -11.57
N VAL A 397 2.31 -1.04 -10.26
CA VAL A 397 1.07 -0.62 -9.59
C VAL A 397 0.65 0.78 -10.04
N LEU A 398 1.59 1.71 -10.10
CA LEU A 398 1.34 3.07 -10.57
C LEU A 398 0.92 3.10 -12.04
N PHE A 399 1.52 2.27 -12.91
CA PHE A 399 1.07 2.11 -14.29
C PHE A 399 -0.37 1.57 -14.35
N VAL A 400 -0.67 0.44 -13.70
CA VAL A 400 -2.01 -0.17 -13.74
C VAL A 400 -3.07 0.79 -13.21
N THR A 401 -2.83 1.42 -12.06
CA THR A 401 -3.80 2.35 -11.46
C THR A 401 -4.00 3.61 -12.29
N SER A 402 -2.93 4.21 -12.81
CA SER A 402 -3.04 5.42 -13.66
C SER A 402 -3.70 5.13 -15.00
N THR A 403 -3.44 3.98 -15.63
CA THR A 403 -4.09 3.58 -16.88
C THR A 403 -5.57 3.27 -16.69
N VAL A 404 -5.97 2.59 -15.60
CA VAL A 404 -7.40 2.43 -15.25
C VAL A 404 -8.05 3.79 -15.01
N MET A 405 -7.38 4.69 -14.27
CA MET A 405 -7.89 6.03 -14.01
C MET A 405 -8.08 6.84 -15.29
N ALA A 406 -7.12 6.80 -16.22
CA ALA A 406 -7.24 7.46 -17.53
C ALA A 406 -8.45 6.94 -18.31
N ASN A 407 -8.62 5.61 -18.36
CA ASN A 407 -9.75 4.97 -19.01
C ASN A 407 -11.09 5.40 -18.43
N LEU A 408 -11.20 5.53 -17.10
CA LEU A 408 -12.42 5.99 -16.45
C LEU A 408 -12.67 7.49 -16.70
N LEU A 409 -11.68 8.35 -16.47
CA LEU A 409 -11.83 9.81 -16.58
C LEU A 409 -12.04 10.30 -18.02
N GLY A 410 -11.45 9.61 -19.00
CA GLY A 410 -11.64 9.90 -20.42
C GLY A 410 -13.05 9.58 -20.93
N ARG A 411 -13.81 8.73 -20.22
CA ARG A 411 -15.10 8.21 -20.69
C ARG A 411 -16.27 8.52 -19.76
N LEU A 412 -16.00 8.86 -18.51
CA LEU A 412 -17.00 9.16 -17.50
C LEU A 412 -16.73 10.53 -16.86
N ARG A 413 -17.81 11.21 -16.50
CA ARG A 413 -17.83 12.32 -15.55
C ARG A 413 -18.31 11.79 -14.21
N LEU A 414 -17.39 11.75 -13.25
CA LEU A 414 -17.62 11.21 -11.92
C LEU A 414 -17.84 12.34 -10.92
N THR A 415 -19.01 12.36 -10.27
CA THR A 415 -19.31 13.30 -9.17
C THR A 415 -19.46 12.50 -7.88
N LEU A 416 -18.64 12.79 -6.87
CA LEU A 416 -18.70 12.09 -5.58
C LEU A 416 -20.07 12.34 -4.92
N SER A 417 -20.80 11.26 -4.62
CA SER A 417 -22.14 11.31 -4.00
C SER A 417 -22.16 10.77 -2.57
N SER A 418 -21.16 9.98 -2.18
CA SER A 418 -20.99 9.51 -0.80
C SER A 418 -20.53 10.60 0.17
N THR A 419 -20.68 10.31 1.47
CA THR A 419 -20.09 11.10 2.56
C THR A 419 -18.82 10.42 3.11
N PRO A 420 -17.86 11.17 3.69
CA PRO A 420 -17.80 12.63 3.77
C PRO A 420 -17.58 13.30 2.41
N ARG A 421 -18.07 14.54 2.25
CA ARG A 421 -17.71 15.35 1.08
C ARG A 421 -16.30 15.90 1.28
N LEU A 422 -15.46 15.72 0.28
CA LEU A 422 -14.13 16.31 0.23
C LEU A 422 -14.21 17.68 -0.45
N SER A 423 -13.35 18.61 -0.06
CA SER A 423 -13.31 19.98 -0.59
C SER A 423 -11.87 20.48 -0.59
N PRO A 424 -11.42 21.19 -1.65
CA PRO A 424 -10.09 21.80 -1.70
C PRO A 424 -9.93 22.95 -0.69
N GLU A 425 -11.04 23.55 -0.25
CA GLU A 425 -11.05 24.68 0.68
C GLU A 425 -10.96 24.28 2.15
N GLN A 426 -11.06 22.97 2.46
CA GLN A 426 -11.07 22.47 3.84
C GLN A 426 -9.99 21.41 4.07
N PRO A 427 -9.46 21.30 5.30
CA PRO A 427 -8.59 20.19 5.67
C PRO A 427 -9.26 18.84 5.41
N LEU A 428 -8.60 17.97 4.64
CA LEU A 428 -9.12 16.63 4.37
C LEU A 428 -9.18 15.79 5.66
N PRO A 429 -10.15 14.86 5.79
CA PRO A 429 -10.27 14.01 6.96
C PRO A 429 -9.03 13.12 7.14
N LEU A 430 -8.67 12.84 8.38
CA LEU A 430 -7.53 11.95 8.69
C LEU A 430 -7.87 10.48 8.42
N THR A 431 -9.15 10.11 8.46
CA THR A 431 -9.63 8.78 8.09
C THR A 431 -10.70 8.90 7.01
N LEU A 432 -10.48 8.24 5.86
CA LEU A 432 -11.45 8.11 4.78
C LEU A 432 -11.69 6.63 4.46
N ASN A 433 -12.93 6.19 4.57
CA ASN A 433 -13.35 4.83 4.27
C ASN A 433 -13.61 4.67 2.77
N GLN A 434 -12.69 4.00 2.09
CA GLN A 434 -12.81 3.74 0.66
C GLN A 434 -13.94 2.76 0.29
N LEU A 435 -14.50 2.03 1.25
CA LEU A 435 -15.51 0.97 1.01
C LEU A 435 -16.94 1.51 0.89
N THR A 436 -17.13 2.81 1.14
CA THR A 436 -18.42 3.50 1.10
C THR A 436 -18.42 4.61 0.06
N LEU A 437 -17.38 4.70 -0.77
CA LEU A 437 -17.30 5.71 -1.82
C LEU A 437 -18.27 5.37 -2.96
N GLU A 438 -19.01 6.37 -3.38
CA GLU A 438 -20.00 6.28 -4.45
C GLU A 438 -19.94 7.53 -5.30
N TRP A 439 -20.12 7.36 -6.60
CA TRP A 439 -20.15 8.43 -7.59
C TRP A 439 -21.45 8.38 -8.39
N ASN A 440 -22.02 9.56 -8.63
CA ASN A 440 -22.95 9.75 -9.74
C ASN A 440 -22.14 9.84 -11.03
N VAL A 441 -22.63 9.19 -12.09
CA VAL A 441 -21.91 9.00 -13.33
C VAL A 441 -22.69 9.57 -14.49
N LYS A 442 -22.01 10.30 -15.37
CA LYS A 442 -22.50 10.65 -16.70
C LYS A 442 -21.45 10.23 -17.73
N PRO A 443 -21.85 9.80 -18.94
CA PRO A 443 -20.90 9.65 -20.04
C PRO A 443 -20.15 10.98 -20.26
N ALA A 444 -18.84 10.91 -20.49
CA ALA A 444 -18.12 12.07 -20.99
C ALA A 444 -18.57 12.30 -22.43
N THR A 445 -19.16 13.46 -22.72
CA THR A 445 -19.29 13.91 -24.11
C THR A 445 -17.88 14.01 -24.69
N ALA A 446 -17.69 13.48 -25.91
CA ALA A 446 -16.45 13.69 -26.65
C ALA A 446 -16.11 15.18 -26.59
N LEU A 447 -14.90 15.53 -26.14
CA LEU A 447 -14.43 16.90 -26.27
C LEU A 447 -14.54 17.24 -27.76
N PRO A 448 -15.13 18.38 -28.15
CA PRO A 448 -15.04 18.81 -29.53
C PRO A 448 -13.55 18.90 -29.84
N VAL A 449 -13.09 18.06 -30.77
CA VAL A 449 -11.79 18.23 -31.40
C VAL A 449 -11.85 19.63 -32.02
N GLY A 450 -11.15 20.58 -31.40
CA GLY A 450 -11.12 21.96 -31.89
C GLY A 450 -10.59 21.99 -33.32
N PRO A 451 -10.98 23.02 -34.10
CA PRO A 451 -10.69 23.12 -35.53
C PRO A 451 -9.19 23.11 -35.87
#